data_AF-A0A2N2YWT3-F1
#
_entry.id   AF-A0A2N2YWT3-F1
#
_cell.length_a   1.000
_cell.length_b   1.000
_cell.length_c   1.000
_cell.angle_alpha   90.00
_cell.angle_beta   90.00
_cell.angle_gamma   90.00
#
_symmetry.space_group_name_H-M   'P 1'
#
loop_
_entity.id
_entity.type
_entity.pdbx_description
1 polymer ?
#
loop_
_entity_poly.entity_id
_entity_poly.type
_entity_poly.pdbx_seq_one_letter_code
_entity_poly.pdbx_strand_id
1 'polypeptide(L)'
;MKQIAFLLILFSTSLIISCEKQDDAKGNDFQFEATVRNKRLDCGETIIIELKNISGNSEIADGIYYADNLDSEFKEPGLKIELNCREHNNDEVYACTTMGPTYPHVIVIDSKTGQE
;
A
#
# COMPACT_ATOMS: atom_id res chain seq x y z
N MET A 1 -37.83 -7.20 41.08
CA MET A 1 -37.24 -7.29 39.73
C MET A 1 -37.53 -6.03 38.91
N LYS A 2 -37.16 -4.83 39.41
CA LYS A 2 -37.43 -3.55 38.72
C LYS A 2 -36.17 -2.70 38.49
N GLN A 3 -35.09 -3.01 39.22
CA GLN A 3 -33.80 -2.32 39.16
C GLN A 3 -32.82 -2.94 38.13
N ILE A 4 -33.05 -4.20 37.72
CA ILE A 4 -32.16 -4.90 36.76
C ILE A 4 -32.48 -4.51 35.31
N ALA A 5 -33.74 -4.14 35.03
CA ALA A 5 -34.18 -3.72 33.70
C ALA A 5 -33.55 -2.38 33.26
N PHE A 6 -33.17 -1.51 34.22
CA PHE A 6 -32.56 -0.21 33.92
C PHE A 6 -31.10 -0.29 33.47
N LEU A 7 -30.39 -1.37 33.82
CA LEU A 7 -28.98 -1.57 33.44
C LEU A 7 -28.79 -2.08 32.01
N LEU A 8 -29.81 -2.70 31.42
CA LEU A 8 -29.77 -3.18 30.03
C LEU A 8 -29.97 -2.05 28.99
N ILE A 9 -30.59 -0.94 29.40
CA ILE A 9 -30.88 0.19 28.50
C ILE A 9 -29.64 1.07 28.29
N LEU A 10 -28.71 1.09 29.25
CA LEU A 10 -27.50 1.94 29.17
C LEU A 10 -26.37 1.34 28.30
N PHE A 11 -26.45 0.05 27.96
CA PHE A 11 -25.40 -0.64 27.19
C PHE A 11 -25.64 -0.57 25.66
N SER A 12 -26.77 -0.01 25.22
CA SER A 12 -27.19 -0.03 23.81
C SER A 12 -26.74 1.19 23.00
N THR A 13 -26.13 2.22 23.60
CA THR A 13 -25.91 3.51 22.92
C THR A 13 -24.47 3.79 22.50
N SER A 14 -23.53 2.85 22.63
CA SER A 14 -22.10 3.11 22.41
C SER A 14 -21.50 2.51 21.13
N LEU A 15 -22.30 2.11 20.12
CA LEU A 15 -21.78 1.44 18.92
C LEU A 15 -21.97 2.18 17.59
N ILE A 16 -22.29 3.48 17.61
CA ILE A 16 -22.24 4.32 16.40
C ILE A 16 -21.16 5.39 16.52
N ILE A 17 -19.92 4.94 16.77
CA ILE A 17 -18.76 5.65 16.22
C ILE A 17 -18.67 5.19 14.77
N SER A 18 -19.43 5.86 13.91
CA SER A 18 -19.21 5.79 12.48
C SER A 18 -17.84 6.42 12.25
N CYS A 19 -16.83 5.60 11.95
CA CYS A 19 -15.67 6.09 11.22
C CYS A 19 -16.23 6.61 9.89
N GLU A 20 -16.50 7.91 9.81
CA GLU A 20 -16.32 8.61 8.55
C GLU A 20 -14.88 8.32 8.16
N LYS A 21 -14.70 7.41 7.18
CA LYS A 21 -13.55 7.53 6.31
C LYS A 21 -13.71 8.93 5.73
N GLN A 22 -12.91 9.83 6.27
CA GLN A 22 -12.64 11.10 5.64
C GLN A 22 -12.06 10.70 4.29
N ASP A 23 -12.92 10.70 3.26
CA ASP A 23 -12.50 10.67 1.88
C ASP A 23 -11.70 11.96 1.71
N ASP A 24 -10.42 11.87 2.04
CA ASP A 24 -9.42 12.83 1.62
C ASP A 24 -9.36 12.71 0.10
N ALA A 25 -10.31 13.37 -0.56
CA ALA A 25 -10.21 13.82 -1.92
C ALA A 25 -9.07 14.85 -2.00
N LYS A 26 -7.82 14.37 -1.83
CA LYS A 26 -6.67 15.02 -2.42
C LYS A 26 -6.64 14.56 -3.86
N GLY A 27 -6.61 15.50 -4.80
CA GLY A 27 -6.47 15.18 -6.22
C GLY A 27 -5.28 14.24 -6.40
N ASN A 28 -5.57 13.00 -6.78
CA ASN A 28 -4.59 11.93 -6.94
C ASN A 28 -3.82 12.12 -8.26
N ASP A 29 -2.89 13.08 -8.27
CA ASP A 29 -1.76 12.96 -9.20
C ASP A 29 -0.80 11.94 -8.59
N PHE A 30 -0.91 10.71 -9.09
CA PHE A 30 0.06 9.68 -8.78
C PHE A 30 1.43 10.12 -9.30
N GLN A 31 2.45 9.95 -8.47
CA GLN A 31 3.79 10.42 -8.83
C GLN A 31 4.51 9.48 -9.78
N PHE A 32 4.05 8.22 -9.87
CA PHE A 32 4.70 7.16 -10.61
C PHE A 32 3.70 6.31 -11.41
N GLU A 33 4.18 5.84 -12.55
CA GLU A 33 3.67 4.65 -13.22
C GLU A 33 4.55 3.46 -12.85
N ALA A 34 3.96 2.28 -12.76
CA ALA A 34 4.71 1.05 -12.56
C ALA A 34 4.15 -0.10 -13.40
N THR A 35 5.05 -0.95 -13.89
CA THR A 35 4.69 -2.25 -14.47
C THR A 35 5.06 -3.36 -13.52
N VAL A 36 4.09 -4.19 -13.16
CA VAL A 36 4.27 -5.36 -12.30
C VAL A 36 5.06 -6.42 -13.08
N ARG A 37 6.20 -6.85 -12.54
CA ARG A 37 7.08 -7.82 -13.22
C ARG A 37 6.83 -9.24 -12.75
N ASN A 38 7.15 -9.53 -11.49
CA ASN A 38 7.08 -10.88 -10.92
C ASN A 38 7.10 -10.82 -9.40
N LYS A 39 6.75 -11.93 -8.76
CA LYS A 39 6.88 -12.12 -7.32
C LYS A 39 8.27 -12.68 -6.98
N ARG A 40 8.82 -12.28 -5.82
CA ARG A 40 10.05 -12.86 -5.26
C ARG A 40 9.84 -14.34 -4.93
N LEU A 41 10.92 -15.13 -4.98
CA LEU A 41 10.86 -16.59 -4.77
C LEU A 41 10.98 -17.00 -3.30
N ASP A 42 11.51 -16.13 -2.45
CA ASP A 42 12.02 -16.45 -1.11
C ASP A 42 11.16 -15.88 0.03
N CYS A 43 10.74 -14.63 -0.07
CA CYS A 43 10.01 -13.93 0.99
C CYS A 43 8.63 -13.48 0.53
N GLY A 44 7.65 -14.37 0.73
CA GLY A 44 6.23 -14.01 0.64
C GLY A 44 5.83 -13.36 -0.68
N GLU A 45 4.83 -12.49 -0.61
CA GLU A 45 4.21 -11.75 -1.73
C GLU A 45 4.95 -10.46 -2.12
N THR A 46 6.26 -10.36 -1.88
CA THR A 46 7.02 -9.19 -2.35
C THR A 46 7.01 -9.16 -3.87
N ILE A 47 6.45 -8.09 -4.43
CA ILE A 47 6.31 -7.89 -5.87
C ILE A 47 7.46 -7.03 -6.38
N ILE A 48 7.99 -7.41 -7.53
CA ILE A 48 8.97 -6.64 -8.28
C ILE A 48 8.20 -5.76 -9.26
N ILE A 49 8.45 -4.46 -9.20
CA ILE A 49 7.89 -3.48 -10.12
C ILE A 49 8.99 -2.76 -10.88
N GLU A 50 8.69 -2.36 -12.12
CA GLU A 50 9.47 -1.36 -12.84
C GLU A 50 8.77 -0.02 -12.69
N LEU A 51 9.40 0.91 -11.99
CA LEU A 51 8.88 2.21 -11.60
C LEU A 51 9.38 3.29 -12.57
N LYS A 52 8.48 4.21 -12.91
CA LYS A 52 8.77 5.39 -13.74
C LYS A 52 8.10 6.61 -13.14
N ASN A 53 8.89 7.65 -12.88
CA ASN A 53 8.44 8.92 -12.37
C ASN A 53 7.73 9.72 -13.48
N ILE A 54 6.48 10.10 -13.23
CA ILE A 54 5.66 10.90 -14.14
C ILE A 54 5.43 12.33 -13.63
N SER A 55 5.63 12.57 -12.34
CA SER A 55 5.47 13.90 -11.72
C SER A 55 6.71 14.79 -11.85
N GLY A 56 7.90 14.20 -12.05
CA GLY A 56 9.18 14.90 -12.13
C GLY A 56 9.70 15.50 -10.83
N ASN A 57 8.98 15.36 -9.71
CA ASN A 57 9.29 16.01 -8.41
C ASN A 57 9.60 15.03 -7.27
N SER A 58 9.93 13.79 -7.59
CA SER A 58 10.26 12.75 -6.62
C SER A 58 11.77 12.50 -6.55
N GLU A 59 12.27 12.23 -5.35
CA GLU A 59 13.65 11.81 -5.08
C GLU A 59 13.90 10.33 -5.44
N ILE A 60 12.83 9.52 -5.54
CA ILE A 60 12.90 8.14 -6.02
C ILE A 60 13.09 8.16 -7.54
N ALA A 61 14.18 7.51 -7.98
CA ALA A 61 14.54 7.38 -9.40
C ALA A 61 13.75 6.30 -10.13
N ASP A 62 13.76 6.37 -11.46
CA ASP A 62 13.25 5.30 -12.32
C ASP A 62 14.08 4.02 -12.14
N GLY A 63 13.45 2.86 -12.15
CA GLY A 63 14.18 1.60 -12.00
C GLY A 63 13.34 0.41 -11.55
N ILE A 64 14.01 -0.66 -11.14
CA ILE A 64 13.37 -1.88 -10.62
C ILE A 64 13.42 -1.86 -9.10
N TYR A 65 12.27 -2.07 -8.49
CA TYR A 65 12.09 -2.01 -7.04
C TYR A 65 11.30 -3.20 -6.52
N TYR A 66 11.50 -3.52 -5.25
CA TYR A 66 10.51 -4.28 -4.49
C TYR A 66 9.43 -3.34 -3.99
N ALA A 67 8.18 -3.68 -4.27
CA ALA A 67 6.99 -2.98 -3.82
C ALA A 67 6.46 -3.63 -2.55
N ASP A 68 6.68 -2.96 -1.42
CA ASP A 68 6.10 -3.34 -0.13
C ASP A 68 4.73 -2.68 0.04
N ASN A 69 3.81 -3.40 0.70
CA ASN A 69 2.41 -3.00 0.89
C ASN A 69 1.59 -2.77 -0.39
N LEU A 70 1.97 -3.40 -1.51
CA LEU A 70 1.12 -3.40 -2.69
C LEU A 70 -0.16 -4.23 -2.45
N ASP A 71 -1.33 -3.67 -2.76
CA ASP A 71 -2.60 -4.37 -2.60
C ASP A 71 -2.67 -5.62 -3.49
N SER A 72 -3.35 -6.66 -3.01
CA SER A 72 -3.40 -7.98 -3.68
C SER A 72 -3.94 -7.92 -5.11
N GLU A 73 -4.84 -6.99 -5.40
CA GLU A 73 -5.43 -6.78 -6.73
C GLU A 73 -4.43 -6.28 -7.79
N PHE A 74 -3.31 -5.69 -7.35
CA PHE A 74 -2.26 -5.16 -8.22
C PHE A 74 -1.02 -6.06 -8.31
N LYS A 75 -1.07 -7.29 -7.81
CA LYS A 75 0.09 -8.20 -7.78
C LYS A 75 0.26 -9.07 -9.03
N GLU A 76 -0.66 -8.98 -9.98
CA GLU A 76 -0.61 -9.78 -11.20
C GLU A 76 0.49 -9.29 -12.16
N PRO A 77 1.39 -10.17 -12.62
CA PRO A 77 2.41 -9.84 -13.62
C PRO A 77 1.83 -9.20 -14.89
N GLY A 78 2.48 -8.13 -15.35
CA GLY A 78 2.10 -7.37 -16.55
C GLY A 78 1.10 -6.25 -16.31
N LEU A 79 0.52 -6.12 -15.11
CA LEU A 79 -0.35 -4.99 -14.79
C LEU A 79 0.42 -3.67 -14.83
N LYS A 80 -0.21 -2.66 -15.46
CA LYS A 80 0.20 -1.26 -15.35
C LYS A 80 -0.61 -0.60 -14.24
N ILE A 81 0.09 0.04 -13.31
CA ILE A 81 -0.53 0.73 -12.18
C ILE A 81 0.05 2.14 -12.06
N GLU A 82 -0.75 3.04 -11.52
CA GLU A 82 -0.31 4.34 -11.03
C GLU A 82 -0.20 4.25 -9.51
N LEU A 83 0.91 4.73 -8.94
CA LEU A 83 1.15 4.59 -7.51
C LEU A 83 1.87 5.80 -6.91
N ASN A 84 1.68 5.97 -5.60
CA ASN A 84 2.47 6.83 -4.76
C ASN A 84 3.29 5.94 -3.82
N CYS A 85 4.57 6.23 -3.68
CA CYS A 85 5.45 5.47 -2.81
C CYS A 85 6.45 6.38 -2.10
N ARG A 86 7.10 5.81 -1.09
CA ARG A 86 8.19 6.42 -0.34
C ARG A 86 9.32 5.44 -0.12
N GLU A 87 10.49 5.97 0.23
CA GLU A 87 11.60 5.17 0.74
C GLU A 87 11.30 4.62 2.15
N HIS A 88 12.08 3.60 2.52
CA HIS A 88 12.07 3.05 3.87
C HIS A 88 12.71 4.02 4.86
N ASN A 89 12.16 4.07 6.07
CA ASN A 89 12.81 4.71 7.20
C ASN A 89 13.84 3.78 7.84
N ASN A 90 14.84 4.33 8.53
CA ASN A 90 15.92 3.55 9.16
C ASN A 90 15.43 2.53 10.20
N ASP A 91 14.23 2.72 10.76
CA ASP A 91 13.63 1.83 11.76
C ASP A 91 12.80 0.69 11.13
N GLU A 92 12.57 0.72 9.81
CA GLU A 92 11.80 -0.27 9.08
C GLU A 92 12.74 -1.43 8.66
N VAL A 93 12.92 -2.39 9.57
CA VAL A 93 13.81 -3.54 9.36
C VAL A 93 13.09 -4.65 8.60
N TYR A 94 13.60 -5.00 7.41
CA TYR A 94 13.11 -6.12 6.62
C TYR A 94 13.96 -7.38 6.87
N ALA A 95 13.40 -8.35 7.60
CA ALA A 95 14.05 -9.64 7.84
C ALA A 95 13.71 -10.63 6.73
N CYS A 96 14.46 -10.57 5.63
CA CYS A 96 14.31 -11.50 4.51
C CYS A 96 15.67 -12.06 4.06
N THR A 97 15.73 -13.36 3.81
CA THR A 97 16.90 -13.98 3.16
C THR A 97 16.93 -13.60 1.69
N THR A 98 18.07 -13.15 1.16
CA THR A 98 18.18 -12.78 -0.26
C THR A 98 18.55 -13.99 -1.12
N MET A 99 17.60 -14.52 -1.87
CA MET A 99 17.84 -15.49 -2.95
C MET A 99 17.50 -14.85 -4.30
N GLY A 100 18.55 -14.47 -5.04
CA GLY A 100 18.43 -13.81 -6.34
C GLY A 100 19.00 -12.39 -6.36
N PRO A 101 18.71 -11.61 -7.41
CA PRO A 101 19.11 -10.20 -7.49
C PRO A 101 18.52 -9.40 -6.33
N THR A 102 19.24 -8.39 -5.85
CA THR A 102 18.74 -7.42 -4.86
C THR A 102 18.30 -6.15 -5.58
N TYR A 103 17.08 -5.69 -5.30
CA TYR A 103 16.56 -4.39 -5.71
C TYR A 103 16.33 -3.49 -4.48
N PRO A 104 16.39 -2.16 -4.64
CA PRO A 104 15.90 -1.24 -3.61
C PRO A 104 14.42 -1.48 -3.32
N HIS A 105 14.00 -1.15 -2.11
CA HIS A 105 12.62 -1.30 -1.66
C HIS A 105 11.91 0.05 -1.62
N VAL A 106 10.63 0.07 -2.02
CA VAL A 106 9.71 1.19 -1.83
C VAL A 106 8.46 0.73 -1.11
N ILE A 107 7.90 1.62 -0.30
CA ILE A 107 6.63 1.38 0.39
C ILE A 107 5.53 2.07 -0.40
N VAL A 108 4.57 1.27 -0.89
CA VAL A 108 3.38 1.78 -1.57
C VAL A 108 2.45 2.43 -0.55
N ILE A 109 2.05 3.67 -0.84
CA ILE A 109 1.14 4.48 -0.02
C ILE A 109 -0.27 4.43 -0.60
N ASP A 110 -0.38 4.51 -1.94
CA ASP A 110 -1.62 4.48 -2.67
C ASP A 110 -1.37 3.90 -4.06
N SER A 111 -2.37 3.23 -4.63
CA SER A 111 -2.28 2.59 -5.95
C SER A 111 -3.64 2.51 -6.64
N LYS A 112 -3.64 2.62 -7.97
CA LYS A 112 -4.79 2.32 -8.82
C LYS A 112 -4.35 1.70 -10.14
N THR A 113 -5.29 1.14 -10.88
CA THR A 113 -5.06 0.71 -12.26
C THR A 113 -4.65 1.90 -13.14
N GLY A 114 -3.53 1.75 -13.86
CA GLY A 114 -3.07 2.74 -14.83
C GLY A 114 -3.93 2.70 -16.09
N GLN A 115 -4.11 3.85 -16.75
CA GLN A 115 -4.76 3.91 -18.06
C GLN A 115 -3.76 3.49 -19.15
N GLU A 116 -4.23 2.76 -20.18
CA GLU A 116 -3.38 2.12 -21.19
C GLU A 116 -2.55 3.05 -22.07
#